data_AF-A0A640XRX9-F1
#
_entry.id   AF-A0A640XRX9-F1
#
_cell.length_a   1.000
_cell.length_b   1.000
_cell.length_c   1.000
_cell.angle_alpha   90.00
_cell.angle_beta   90.00
_cell.angle_gamma   90.00
#
_symmetry.space_group_name_H-M   'P 1'
#
loop_
_entity.id
_entity.type
_entity.pdbx_description
1 polymer ?
#
loop_
_entity_poly.entity_id
_entity_poly.type
_entity_poly.pdbx_seq_one_letter_code
_entity_poly.pdbx_strand_id
1 'polypeptide(L)'
;MHSFLVVSNDSSVCSLFKKSLNGVNIVYIAKTPEEALQICLGRDIDVIFLDILLNDDGTNKFLEKLRQTNIDPPIVVLVPESQPMLAEEALRIGAYELLEKPLRKEEIQHVSQRALEKHEIRRELGFLQSQIKNLMPVRKENGLSEMTYNKQTSTSDMHLTYKEVFQKFSKVLTRVHDLGKLADMTVEAMAEIFGVGRVGFMLIYKKEGLSRLYRCQGLDEVAAKNVCFDINQGTTLWLAKNHQILNKEVIDREVSANKLAMREAINMQREIELLQSQLCVPVFAHGSLSCVIALGNKITGKAFFDEDIELLSMLAGYIGMAVENAFLYREVNLRKIRNENILENIPCGVIAINNNGKINTFNKSAAKMLKISPDDVIGKDVKHIGSLFANIILRTLKDKKTYEATEIEHPITRSVYAVSTSLLDSEGELGAIIIFSDMSEIKKLQSSLSKVEKLETKIKDLETRTFSSDISHVLSSELVTQPA
;
A
#
# COMPACT_ATOMS: atom_id res chain seq x y z
N MET A 1 8.64 20.32 24.77
CA MET A 1 9.65 20.96 25.65
C MET A 1 10.13 22.17 24.88
N HIS A 2 9.87 23.40 25.34
CA HIS A 2 10.05 24.58 24.49
C HIS A 2 11.48 25.11 24.54
N SER A 3 12.02 25.51 23.40
CA SER A 3 13.37 26.01 23.22
C SER A 3 13.38 27.52 23.01
N PHE A 4 14.09 28.23 23.86
CA PHE A 4 14.25 29.69 23.80
C PHE A 4 15.70 30.02 23.47
N LEU A 5 15.92 30.99 22.57
CA LEU A 5 17.24 31.55 22.33
C LEU A 5 17.29 32.98 22.86
N VAL A 6 18.29 33.29 23.68
CA VAL A 6 18.57 34.64 24.15
C VAL A 6 19.87 35.11 23.54
N VAL A 7 19.80 36.18 22.75
CA VAL A 7 20.94 36.80 22.07
C VAL A 7 21.25 38.10 22.81
N SER A 8 22.20 38.07 23.73
CA SER A 8 22.62 39.24 24.52
C SER A 8 24.05 39.06 25.03
N ASN A 9 24.86 40.12 24.94
CA ASN A 9 26.18 40.16 25.58
C ASN A 9 26.11 40.51 27.08
N ASP A 10 24.94 40.92 27.58
CA ASP A 10 24.72 41.28 28.99
C ASP A 10 24.52 40.00 29.83
N SER A 11 25.51 39.71 30.68
CA SER A 11 25.49 38.56 31.58
C SER A 11 24.35 38.57 32.59
N SER A 12 23.86 39.76 32.97
CA SER A 12 22.76 39.93 33.93
C SER A 12 21.43 39.53 33.28
N VAL A 13 21.19 39.99 32.05
CA VAL A 13 20.04 39.59 31.22
C VAL A 13 20.06 38.08 31.00
N CYS A 14 21.19 37.54 30.57
CA CYS A 14 21.40 36.11 30.37
C CYS A 14 21.08 35.27 31.62
N SER A 15 21.55 35.69 32.79
CA SER A 15 21.26 35.01 34.06
C SER A 15 19.79 35.11 34.43
N LEU A 16 19.13 36.24 34.15
CA LEU A 16 17.72 36.44 34.46
C LEU A 16 16.85 35.52 33.62
N PHE A 17 17.07 35.43 32.31
CA PHE A 17 16.34 34.49 31.44
C PHE A 17 16.50 33.04 31.87
N LYS A 18 17.73 32.62 32.22
CA LYS A 18 17.98 31.29 32.77
C LYS A 18 17.18 31.03 34.05
N LYS A 19 17.07 32.01 34.96
CA LYS A 19 16.31 31.87 36.22
C LYS A 19 14.79 31.95 36.01
N SER A 20 14.34 32.77 35.07
CA SER A 20 12.92 33.00 34.79
C SER A 20 12.26 31.86 34.04
N LEU A 21 13.02 31.15 33.18
CA LEU A 21 12.52 30.08 32.32
C LEU A 21 13.01 28.67 32.72
N ASN A 22 13.87 28.54 33.76
CA ASN A 22 14.30 27.22 34.26
C ASN A 22 13.14 26.49 34.93
N GLY A 23 12.64 25.48 34.23
CA GLY A 23 11.65 24.53 34.71
C GLY A 23 11.59 23.36 33.74
N VAL A 24 10.77 23.50 32.69
CA VAL A 24 10.55 22.48 31.64
C VAL A 24 11.04 22.97 30.27
N ASN A 25 11.70 24.13 30.20
CA ASN A 25 12.13 24.74 28.94
C ASN A 25 13.65 24.71 28.80
N ILE A 26 14.12 24.69 27.55
CA ILE A 26 15.53 24.74 27.20
C ILE A 26 15.88 26.18 26.84
N VAL A 27 16.88 26.77 27.52
CA VAL A 27 17.32 28.15 27.27
C VAL A 27 18.73 28.14 26.70
N TYR A 28 18.85 28.55 25.46
CA TYR A 28 20.11 28.79 24.76
C TYR A 28 20.52 30.25 24.91
N ILE A 29 21.84 30.47 25.02
CA ILE A 29 22.41 31.81 25.13
C ILE A 29 23.47 31.96 24.05
N ALA A 30 23.33 33.02 23.25
CA ALA A 30 24.32 33.50 22.32
C ALA A 30 24.77 34.90 22.75
N LYS A 31 26.08 35.14 22.74
CA LYS A 31 26.63 36.48 23.03
C LYS A 31 26.79 37.32 21.78
N THR A 32 26.79 36.68 20.59
CA THR A 32 26.92 37.33 19.29
C THR A 32 25.87 36.81 18.30
N PRO A 33 25.53 37.59 17.25
CA PRO A 33 24.65 37.12 16.17
C PRO A 33 25.17 35.88 15.43
N GLU A 34 26.49 35.71 15.32
CA GLU A 34 27.10 34.53 14.70
C GLU A 34 26.88 33.27 15.54
N GLU A 35 27.05 33.37 16.86
CA GLU A 35 26.74 32.27 17.78
C GLU A 35 25.24 31.93 17.74
N ALA A 36 24.39 32.96 17.69
CA ALA A 36 22.94 32.79 17.57
C ALA A 36 22.57 32.03 16.29
N LEU A 37 23.19 32.39 15.16
CA LEU A 37 22.99 31.71 13.89
C LEU A 37 23.44 30.24 13.95
N GLN A 38 24.60 29.94 14.54
CA GLN A 38 25.06 28.56 14.70
C GLN A 38 24.09 27.72 15.54
N ILE A 39 23.51 28.31 16.58
CA ILE A 39 22.51 27.64 17.42
C ILE A 39 21.23 27.39 16.61
N CYS A 40 20.72 28.39 15.88
CA CYS A 40 19.53 28.25 15.02
C CYS A 40 19.73 27.24 13.87
N LEU A 41 20.94 27.10 13.32
CA LEU A 41 21.23 26.12 12.26
C LEU A 41 21.31 24.67 12.76
N GLY A 42 21.58 24.49 14.05
CA GLY A 42 21.76 23.18 14.69
C GLY A 42 20.59 22.72 15.56
N ARG A 43 19.62 23.61 15.88
CA ARG A 43 18.57 23.35 16.87
C ARG A 43 17.28 24.10 16.54
N ASP A 44 16.13 23.53 16.88
CA ASP A 44 14.84 24.22 16.77
C ASP A 44 14.64 25.18 17.94
N ILE A 45 14.34 26.42 17.59
CA ILE A 45 14.11 27.50 18.54
C ILE A 45 12.66 27.97 18.35
N ASP A 46 11.88 27.93 19.43
CA ASP A 46 10.47 28.32 19.42
C ASP A 46 10.29 29.82 19.58
N VAL A 47 11.17 30.49 20.33
CA VAL A 47 11.13 31.95 20.55
C VAL A 47 12.55 32.50 20.64
N ILE A 48 12.80 33.63 20.00
CA ILE A 48 14.09 34.33 20.05
C ILE A 48 13.92 35.64 20.80
N PHE A 49 14.73 35.84 21.83
CA PHE A 49 14.92 37.13 22.50
C PHE A 49 16.19 37.79 21.96
N LEU A 50 16.05 38.92 21.28
CA LEU A 50 17.15 39.62 20.64
C LEU A 50 17.39 40.97 21.32
N ASP A 51 18.60 41.18 21.83
CA ASP A 51 19.03 42.46 22.36
C ASP A 51 19.32 43.47 21.24
N ILE A 52 18.55 44.55 21.15
CA ILE A 52 18.73 45.54 20.07
C ILE A 52 20.06 46.29 20.16
N LEU A 53 20.70 46.30 21.33
CA LEU A 53 22.02 46.92 21.48
C LEU A 53 23.14 46.11 20.81
N LEU A 54 22.84 44.88 20.36
CA LEU A 54 23.74 44.09 19.52
C LEU A 54 23.63 44.43 18.02
N ASN A 55 22.90 45.48 17.64
CA ASN A 55 22.62 45.86 16.25
C ASN A 55 23.87 46.36 15.49
N ASP A 56 24.75 45.42 15.16
CA ASP A 56 25.84 45.52 14.18
C ASP A 56 25.39 44.92 12.83
N ASP A 57 26.25 45.00 11.80
CA ASP A 57 26.02 44.33 10.51
C ASP A 57 25.73 42.81 10.66
N GLY A 58 26.13 42.20 11.77
CA GLY A 58 25.87 40.81 12.12
C GLY A 58 24.41 40.54 12.44
N THR A 59 23.72 41.46 13.12
CA THR A 59 22.29 41.30 13.49
C THR A 59 21.37 41.35 12.28
N ASN A 60 21.57 42.29 11.35
CA ASN A 60 20.79 42.34 10.11
C ASN A 60 21.04 41.10 9.24
N LYS A 61 22.30 40.66 9.12
CA LYS A 61 22.65 39.41 8.44
C LYS A 61 22.07 38.17 9.13
N PHE A 62 22.00 38.17 10.46
CA PHE A 62 21.37 37.12 11.25
C PHE A 62 19.88 37.04 10.92
N LEU A 63 19.15 38.17 10.97
CA LEU A 63 17.73 38.24 10.65
C LEU A 63 17.43 37.89 9.18
N GLU A 64 18.24 38.36 8.25
CA GLU A 64 18.13 37.99 6.83
C GLU A 64 18.34 36.49 6.60
N LYS A 65 19.40 35.91 7.20
CA LYS A 65 19.66 34.47 7.11
C LYS A 65 18.58 33.64 7.79
N LEU A 66 18.05 34.11 8.91
CA LEU A 66 16.97 33.43 9.63
C LEU A 66 15.69 33.39 8.78
N ARG A 67 15.36 34.51 8.11
CA ARG A 67 14.27 34.56 7.12
C ARG A 67 14.51 33.64 5.90
N GLN A 68 15.76 33.43 5.49
CA GLN A 68 16.12 32.51 4.39
C GLN A 68 16.00 31.03 4.78
N THR A 69 16.12 30.70 6.07
CA THR A 69 16.05 29.31 6.56
C THR A 69 14.64 28.73 6.68
N ASN A 70 13.60 29.47 6.26
CA ASN A 70 12.20 29.02 6.28
C ASN A 70 11.68 28.65 7.69
N ILE A 71 12.30 29.24 8.72
CA ILE A 71 11.97 29.12 10.13
C ILE A 71 11.62 30.55 10.59
N ASP A 72 10.37 30.82 10.99
CA ASP A 72 9.90 32.15 11.43
C ASP A 72 9.46 32.15 12.91
N PRO A 73 10.38 31.86 13.85
CA PRO A 73 10.07 31.93 15.27
C PRO A 73 9.78 33.39 15.64
N PRO A 74 8.81 33.66 16.52
CA PRO A 74 8.57 35.00 17.03
C PRO A 74 9.84 35.58 17.66
N ILE A 75 10.25 36.73 17.15
CA ILE A 75 11.39 37.49 17.65
C ILE A 75 10.88 38.55 18.61
N VAL A 76 11.23 38.42 19.88
CA VAL A 76 10.99 39.43 20.92
C VAL A 76 12.24 40.29 21.05
N VAL A 77 12.12 41.59 20.88
CA VAL A 77 13.27 42.49 20.94
C VAL A 77 13.37 43.15 22.30
N LEU A 78 14.55 43.09 22.90
CA LEU A 78 14.87 43.73 24.17
C LEU A 78 15.37 45.15 23.89
N VAL A 79 14.68 46.16 24.41
CA VAL A 79 14.97 47.59 24.16
C VAL A 79 15.36 48.27 25.48
N PRO A 80 16.42 49.09 25.52
CA PRO A 80 16.74 49.87 26.72
C PRO A 80 15.76 51.03 26.91
N GLU A 81 15.27 51.25 28.13
CA GLU A 81 14.39 52.38 28.49
C GLU A 81 15.00 53.75 28.15
N SER A 82 16.33 53.87 28.16
CA SER A 82 17.06 55.10 27.84
C SER A 82 17.07 55.46 26.34
N GLN A 83 16.62 54.58 25.45
CA GLN A 83 16.65 54.78 23.99
C GLN A 83 15.35 54.34 23.30
N PRO A 84 14.23 55.02 23.55
CA PRO A 84 12.91 54.66 23.01
C PRO A 84 12.85 54.72 21.48
N MET A 85 13.75 55.48 20.82
CA MET A 85 13.83 55.53 19.36
C MET A 85 14.14 54.18 18.71
N LEU A 86 14.79 53.25 19.43
CA LEU A 86 15.08 51.91 18.94
C LEU A 86 13.83 51.00 18.87
N ALA A 87 12.73 51.38 19.52
CA ALA A 87 11.47 50.65 19.43
C ALA A 87 10.89 50.69 17.99
N GLU A 88 11.06 51.82 17.27
CA GLU A 88 10.63 51.91 15.87
C GLU A 88 11.46 50.99 14.97
N GLU A 89 12.75 50.85 15.24
CA GLU A 89 13.66 50.00 14.49
C GLU A 89 13.35 48.51 14.70
N ALA A 90 13.07 48.13 15.95
CA ALA A 90 12.60 46.79 16.28
C ALA A 90 11.31 46.41 15.52
N LEU A 91 10.36 47.35 15.35
CA LEU A 91 9.16 47.11 14.54
C LEU A 91 9.49 46.94 13.05
N ARG A 92 10.45 47.69 12.49
CA ARG A 92 10.90 47.52 11.10
C ARG A 92 11.54 46.16 10.85
N ILE A 93 12.21 45.63 11.87
CA ILE A 93 12.83 44.29 11.86
C ILE A 93 11.77 43.17 11.92
N GLY A 94 10.51 43.51 12.18
CA GLY A 94 9.42 42.53 12.27
C GLY A 94 9.34 41.85 13.63
N ALA A 95 9.80 42.53 14.69
CA ALA A 95 9.65 42.05 16.06
C ALA A 95 8.18 41.72 16.35
N TYR A 96 7.97 40.57 16.98
CA TYR A 96 6.66 40.18 17.46
C TYR A 96 6.20 41.08 18.61
N GLU A 97 7.09 41.28 19.57
CA GLU A 97 6.82 42.05 20.78
C GLU A 97 8.11 42.68 21.29
N LEU A 98 7.97 43.74 22.07
CA LEU A 98 9.06 44.51 22.64
C LEU A 98 9.09 44.27 24.15
N LEU A 99 10.30 44.12 24.70
CA LEU A 99 10.51 44.03 26.15
C LEU A 99 11.48 45.13 26.57
N GLU A 100 10.99 46.05 27.40
CA GLU A 100 11.79 47.18 27.87
C GLU A 100 12.67 46.75 29.06
N LYS A 101 13.94 47.11 29.03
CA LYS A 101 14.88 46.91 30.14
C LYS A 101 14.74 48.09 31.11
N PRO A 102 14.67 47.86 32.44
CA PRO A 102 15.05 46.65 33.16
C PRO A 102 13.97 45.55 33.17
N LEU A 103 14.36 44.33 32.77
CA LEU A 103 13.44 43.19 32.63
C LEU A 103 13.05 42.62 34.00
N ARG A 104 11.76 42.30 34.19
CA ARG A 104 11.27 41.56 35.35
C ARG A 104 10.97 40.10 35.01
N LYS A 105 10.96 39.24 36.04
CA LYS A 105 10.72 37.81 35.86
C LYS A 105 9.33 37.54 35.30
N GLU A 106 8.31 38.22 35.82
CA GLU A 106 6.92 38.04 35.40
C GLU A 106 6.74 38.43 33.92
N GLU A 107 7.38 39.51 33.48
CA GLU A 107 7.30 39.98 32.09
C GLU A 107 7.93 38.99 31.12
N ILE A 108 9.11 38.45 31.45
CA ILE A 108 9.77 37.42 30.63
C ILE A 108 8.85 36.20 30.49
N GLN A 109 8.23 35.75 31.57
CA GLN A 109 7.34 34.58 31.54
C GLN A 109 6.08 34.84 30.71
N HIS A 110 5.42 35.99 30.91
CA HIS A 110 4.22 36.36 30.16
C HIS A 110 4.48 36.50 28.67
N VAL A 111 5.55 37.20 28.29
CA VAL A 111 5.92 37.39 26.87
C VAL A 111 6.35 36.07 26.25
N SER A 112 7.08 35.23 26.97
CA SER A 112 7.45 33.89 26.50
C SER A 112 6.22 33.03 26.20
N GLN A 113 5.22 33.03 27.08
CA GLN A 113 4.00 32.28 26.89
C GLN A 113 3.19 32.79 25.69
N ARG A 114 3.00 34.11 25.58
CA ARG A 114 2.28 34.72 24.44
C ARG A 114 3.01 34.54 23.11
N ALA A 115 4.34 34.53 23.12
CA ALA A 115 5.14 34.24 21.93
C ALA A 115 4.99 32.79 21.51
N LEU A 116 5.05 31.85 22.45
CA LEU A 116 4.79 30.42 22.20
C LEU A 116 3.40 30.17 21.63
N GLU A 117 2.35 30.71 22.26
CA GLU A 117 0.97 30.56 21.78
C GLU A 117 0.82 31.07 20.34
N LYS A 118 1.44 32.21 20.00
CA LYS A 118 1.42 32.72 18.62
C LYS A 118 2.23 31.86 17.65
N HIS A 119 3.34 31.28 18.11
CA HIS A 119 4.15 30.35 17.30
C HIS A 119 3.34 29.10 16.97
N GLU A 120 2.68 28.51 17.97
CA GLU A 120 1.79 27.36 17.81
C GLU A 120 0.62 27.66 16.86
N ILE A 121 -0.08 28.78 17.06
CA ILE A 121 -1.19 29.21 16.19
C ILE A 121 -0.71 29.44 14.75
N ARG A 122 0.49 29.99 14.54
CA ARG A 122 1.04 30.16 13.19
C ARG A 122 1.40 28.84 12.52
N ARG A 123 1.95 27.88 13.27
CA ARG A 123 2.15 26.51 12.76
C ARG A 123 0.82 25.87 12.38
N GLU A 124 -0.18 25.98 13.25
CA GLU A 124 -1.51 25.41 13.01
C GLU A 124 -2.25 26.09 11.83
N LEU A 125 -2.15 27.42 11.70
CA LEU A 125 -2.68 28.15 10.54
C LEU A 125 -1.97 27.76 9.24
N GLY A 126 -0.64 27.60 9.27
CA GLY A 126 0.12 27.10 8.11
C GLY A 126 -0.32 25.70 7.70
N PHE A 127 -0.56 24.82 8.69
CA PHE A 127 -1.08 23.49 8.50
C PHE A 127 -2.50 23.48 7.90
N LEU A 128 -3.42 24.27 8.45
CA LEU A 128 -4.81 24.37 7.98
C LEU A 128 -4.92 25.01 6.59
N GLN A 129 -4.12 26.03 6.30
CA GLN A 129 -4.08 26.65 4.97
C GLN A 129 -3.56 25.68 3.90
N SER A 130 -2.60 24.82 4.26
CA SER A 130 -2.14 23.73 3.39
C SER A 130 -3.27 22.72 3.12
N GLN A 131 -4.04 22.34 4.14
CA GLN A 131 -5.19 21.43 4.00
C GLN A 131 -6.29 22.00 3.10
N ILE A 132 -6.68 23.28 3.28
CA ILE A 132 -7.72 23.93 2.48
C ILE A 132 -7.30 24.02 1.00
N LYS A 133 -6.03 24.33 0.74
CA LYS A 133 -5.48 24.39 -0.62
C LYS A 133 -5.47 23.03 -1.33
N ASN A 134 -5.37 21.94 -0.56
CA ASN A 134 -5.43 20.57 -1.08
C ASN A 134 -6.86 20.05 -1.32
N LEU A 135 -7.87 20.65 -0.65
CA LEU A 135 -9.28 20.28 -0.77
C LEU A 135 -10.04 21.04 -1.87
N MET A 136 -9.51 22.17 -2.35
CA MET A 136 -10.09 22.90 -3.49
C MET A 136 -9.35 22.55 -4.80
N PRO A 137 -9.90 21.68 -5.66
CA PRO A 137 -9.46 21.64 -7.05
C PRO A 137 -9.78 23.02 -7.65
N VAL A 138 -8.77 23.67 -8.23
CA VAL A 138 -8.95 24.90 -9.00
C VAL A 138 -9.95 24.62 -10.12
N ARG A 139 -11.22 24.94 -9.89
CA ARG A 139 -12.16 25.18 -10.98
C ARG A 139 -11.67 26.45 -11.65
N LYS A 140 -11.12 26.30 -12.86
CA LYS A 140 -11.05 27.39 -13.83
C LYS A 140 -12.48 27.79 -14.14
N GLU A 141 -13.02 28.75 -13.40
CA GLU A 141 -14.11 29.58 -13.88
C GLU A 141 -13.56 30.96 -14.21
N ASN A 142 -13.96 31.41 -15.39
CA ASN A 142 -13.48 32.59 -16.06
C ASN A 142 -13.89 33.85 -15.31
N GLY A 143 -12.94 34.80 -15.20
CA GLY A 143 -13.20 36.23 -15.07
C GLY A 143 -13.91 36.70 -13.81
N LEU A 144 -13.15 37.27 -12.87
CA LEU A 144 -13.27 38.69 -12.47
C LEU A 144 -12.29 39.02 -11.34
N SER A 145 -11.44 40.01 -11.63
CA SER A 145 -10.72 40.94 -10.77
C SER A 145 -9.76 40.39 -9.70
N GLU A 146 -8.47 40.46 -10.04
CA GLU A 146 -7.36 40.65 -9.11
C GLU A 146 -7.69 41.77 -8.12
N MET A 147 -7.73 41.45 -6.83
CA MET A 147 -7.53 42.43 -5.77
C MET A 147 -6.21 42.11 -5.09
N THR A 148 -5.23 42.91 -5.48
CA THR A 148 -3.87 43.03 -4.98
C THR A 148 -3.81 43.03 -3.44
N TYR A 149 -3.14 42.03 -2.87
CA TYR A 149 -2.40 42.20 -1.62
C TYR A 149 -0.92 41.96 -1.89
N ASN A 150 -0.20 43.07 -2.07
CA ASN A 150 1.26 43.11 -2.13
C ASN A 150 1.84 42.70 -0.78
N LYS A 151 2.60 41.60 -0.76
CA LYS A 151 3.79 41.50 0.10
C LYS A 151 4.83 40.61 -0.57
N GLN A 152 5.80 41.29 -1.20
CA GLN A 152 7.03 40.72 -1.73
C GLN A 152 7.86 40.19 -0.57
N THR A 153 7.98 38.86 -0.42
CA THR A 153 9.26 38.13 -0.26
C THR A 153 9.01 36.62 -0.32
N SER A 154 9.60 35.99 -1.34
CA SER A 154 10.11 34.61 -1.37
C SER A 154 9.17 33.44 -1.01
N THR A 155 7.99 33.36 -1.64
CA THR A 155 7.12 32.15 -1.66
C THR A 155 7.37 31.24 -2.87
N SER A 156 8.35 31.56 -3.71
CA SER A 156 8.59 30.88 -4.99
C SER A 156 9.46 29.62 -4.89
N ASP A 157 10.35 29.51 -3.91
CA ASP A 157 11.33 28.41 -3.88
C ASP A 157 10.82 27.19 -3.08
N MET A 158 10.12 27.39 -1.96
CA MET A 158 9.52 26.28 -1.19
C MET A 158 8.31 25.64 -1.89
N HIS A 159 7.54 26.42 -2.65
CA HIS A 159 6.46 25.88 -3.50
C HIS A 159 6.99 25.00 -4.63
N LEU A 160 8.27 25.16 -5.03
CA LEU A 160 8.88 24.35 -6.08
C LEU A 160 9.27 22.97 -5.54
N THR A 161 9.88 22.88 -4.35
CA THR A 161 10.36 21.61 -3.77
C THR A 161 9.21 20.64 -3.45
N TYR A 162 8.14 21.10 -2.79
CA TYR A 162 6.97 20.24 -2.51
C TYR A 162 6.23 19.83 -3.78
N LYS A 163 6.15 20.72 -4.78
CA LYS A 163 5.55 20.42 -6.08
C LYS A 163 6.39 19.44 -6.88
N GLU A 164 7.72 19.52 -6.80
CA GLU A 164 8.65 18.58 -7.44
C GLU A 164 8.63 17.21 -6.77
N VAL A 165 8.64 17.15 -5.43
CA VAL A 165 8.46 15.92 -4.64
C VAL A 165 7.12 15.27 -4.95
N PHE A 166 6.04 16.06 -4.95
CA PHE A 166 4.70 15.61 -5.31
C PHE A 166 4.59 15.20 -6.78
N GLN A 167 5.24 15.89 -7.74
CA GLN A 167 5.26 15.50 -9.15
C GLN A 167 6.07 14.22 -9.38
N LYS A 168 7.17 14.01 -8.66
CA LYS A 168 7.94 12.75 -8.66
C LYS A 168 7.09 11.60 -8.12
N PHE A 169 6.41 11.78 -6.99
CA PHE A 169 5.53 10.75 -6.39
C PHE A 169 4.21 10.55 -7.16
N SER A 170 3.66 11.58 -7.78
CA SER A 170 2.46 11.50 -8.62
C SER A 170 2.69 10.59 -9.84
N LYS A 171 3.91 10.55 -10.37
CA LYS A 171 4.30 9.59 -11.43
C LYS A 171 4.35 8.15 -10.92
N VAL A 172 4.73 7.93 -9.66
CA VAL A 172 4.67 6.60 -9.01
C VAL A 172 3.21 6.12 -8.95
N LEU A 173 2.27 7.02 -8.62
CA LEU A 173 0.84 6.75 -8.50
C LEU A 173 0.13 6.42 -9.84
N THR A 174 0.64 6.90 -10.98
CA THR A 174 -0.06 6.81 -12.27
C THR A 174 0.38 5.66 -13.18
N ARG A 175 1.48 4.96 -12.90
CA ARG A 175 2.08 4.02 -13.88
C ARG A 175 2.48 2.64 -13.41
N VAL A 176 2.26 2.27 -12.15
CA VAL A 176 2.88 1.06 -11.61
C VAL A 176 1.86 -0.03 -11.31
N HIS A 177 1.67 -0.92 -12.29
CA HIS A 177 1.00 -2.23 -12.11
C HIS A 177 1.93 -3.31 -11.53
N ASP A 178 3.18 -2.94 -11.20
CA ASP A 178 4.26 -3.84 -10.80
C ASP A 178 4.82 -3.45 -9.43
N LEU A 179 4.49 -4.25 -8.41
CA LEU A 179 4.93 -4.05 -7.03
C LEU A 179 6.47 -3.97 -6.90
N GLY A 180 7.21 -4.65 -7.77
CA GLY A 180 8.68 -4.58 -7.84
C GLY A 180 9.17 -3.17 -8.11
N LYS A 181 8.74 -2.62 -9.25
CA LYS A 181 9.10 -1.26 -9.66
C LYS A 181 8.59 -0.21 -8.67
N LEU A 182 7.42 -0.44 -8.07
CA LEU A 182 6.87 0.46 -7.05
C LEU A 182 7.79 0.57 -5.85
N ALA A 183 8.24 -0.58 -5.34
CA ALA A 183 9.12 -0.64 -4.20
C ALA A 183 10.49 -0.01 -4.52
N ASP A 184 11.05 -0.29 -5.71
CA ASP A 184 12.32 0.31 -6.15
C ASP A 184 12.23 1.85 -6.18
N MET A 185 11.22 2.40 -6.87
CA MET A 185 11.00 3.85 -6.94
C MET A 185 10.73 4.47 -5.58
N THR A 186 10.04 3.75 -4.68
CA THR A 186 9.75 4.22 -3.32
C THR A 186 11.02 4.32 -2.50
N VAL A 187 11.87 3.29 -2.55
CA VAL A 187 13.16 3.26 -1.83
C VAL A 187 14.06 4.41 -2.30
N GLU A 188 14.20 4.58 -3.61
CA GLU A 188 15.01 5.67 -4.20
C GLU A 188 14.47 7.05 -3.80
N ALA A 189 13.16 7.26 -3.92
CA ALA A 189 12.55 8.54 -3.59
C ALA A 189 12.68 8.87 -2.09
N MET A 190 12.49 7.88 -1.20
CA MET A 190 12.67 8.06 0.24
C MET A 190 14.14 8.38 0.59
N ALA A 191 15.09 7.73 -0.09
CA ALA A 191 16.51 8.02 0.11
C ALA A 191 16.88 9.45 -0.32
N GLU A 192 16.37 9.89 -1.48
CA GLU A 192 16.64 11.22 -2.03
C GLU A 192 15.98 12.33 -1.21
N ILE A 193 14.69 12.21 -0.89
CA ILE A 193 13.90 13.24 -0.21
C ILE A 193 14.42 13.50 1.21
N PHE A 194 14.67 12.43 1.96
CA PHE A 194 15.08 12.54 3.36
C PHE A 194 16.60 12.53 3.54
N GLY A 195 17.36 12.36 2.46
CA GLY A 195 18.82 12.34 2.48
C GLY A 195 19.36 11.24 3.38
N VAL A 196 18.81 10.03 3.29
CA VAL A 196 19.19 8.88 4.12
C VAL A 196 20.04 7.89 3.34
N GLY A 197 21.06 7.34 3.98
CA GLY A 197 21.97 6.38 3.33
C GLY A 197 21.39 4.97 3.26
N ARG A 198 20.35 4.68 4.04
CA ARG A 198 19.71 3.36 4.12
C ARG A 198 18.19 3.47 4.12
N VAL A 199 17.56 2.68 3.26
CA VAL A 199 16.10 2.53 3.21
C VAL A 199 15.77 1.07 2.96
N GLY A 200 14.81 0.52 3.70
CA GLY A 200 14.26 -0.81 3.52
C GLY A 200 12.76 -0.75 3.26
N PHE A 201 12.28 -1.45 2.24
CA PHE A 201 10.88 -1.66 1.96
C PHE A 201 10.48 -3.07 2.38
N MET A 202 9.78 -3.18 3.51
CA MET A 202 9.28 -4.44 4.07
C MET A 202 7.86 -4.71 3.60
N LEU A 203 7.64 -5.84 2.93
CA LEU A 203 6.30 -6.26 2.50
C LEU A 203 5.72 -7.28 3.48
N ILE A 204 4.42 -7.14 3.79
CA ILE A 204 3.72 -8.01 4.74
C ILE A 204 2.93 -9.08 3.99
N TYR A 205 3.20 -10.34 4.33
CA TYR A 205 2.56 -11.53 3.80
C TYR A 205 1.62 -12.14 4.84
N LYS A 206 0.37 -11.65 4.88
CA LYS A 206 -0.59 -12.01 5.94
C LYS A 206 -0.95 -13.49 5.98
N LYS A 207 -0.98 -14.19 4.84
CA LYS A 207 -1.34 -15.63 4.80
C LYS A 207 -0.22 -16.49 5.39
N GLU A 208 1.01 -16.08 5.17
CA GLU A 208 2.23 -16.74 5.60
C GLU A 208 2.65 -16.33 7.02
N GLY A 209 2.06 -15.26 7.57
CA GLY A 209 2.36 -14.78 8.93
C GLY A 209 3.71 -14.08 9.04
N LEU A 210 4.29 -13.60 7.93
CA LEU A 210 5.64 -13.04 7.91
C LEU A 210 5.72 -11.71 7.14
N SER A 211 6.68 -10.88 7.51
CA SER A 211 7.15 -9.74 6.75
C SER A 211 8.53 -10.04 6.18
N ARG A 212 8.82 -9.57 4.97
CA ARG A 212 10.12 -9.77 4.32
C ARG A 212 10.63 -8.45 3.76
N LEU A 213 11.95 -8.24 3.85
CA LEU A 213 12.61 -7.15 3.15
C LEU A 213 12.53 -7.40 1.65
N TYR A 214 11.69 -6.63 0.96
CA TYR A 214 11.39 -6.83 -0.45
C TYR A 214 12.37 -6.06 -1.35
N ARG A 215 12.74 -4.84 -0.93
CA ARG A 215 13.76 -3.99 -1.55
C ARG A 215 14.51 -3.20 -0.50
N CYS A 216 15.76 -2.86 -0.78
CA CYS A 216 16.56 -2.02 0.11
C CYS A 216 17.63 -1.26 -0.66
N GLN A 217 18.07 -0.15 -0.07
CA GLN A 217 19.22 0.63 -0.47
C GLN A 217 20.14 0.79 0.74
N GLY A 218 21.46 0.66 0.54
CA GLY A 218 22.47 0.84 1.60
C GLY A 218 22.61 -0.32 2.59
N LEU A 219 21.95 -1.45 2.32
CA LEU A 219 22.11 -2.74 3.00
C LEU A 219 22.78 -3.73 2.05
N ASP A 220 23.54 -4.69 2.59
CA ASP A 220 24.16 -5.75 1.80
C ASP A 220 23.10 -6.66 1.16
N GLU A 221 23.19 -6.91 -0.15
CA GLU A 221 22.16 -7.64 -0.91
C GLU A 221 21.99 -9.10 -0.45
N VAL A 222 23.07 -9.73 0.02
CA VAL A 222 23.05 -11.13 0.47
C VAL A 222 22.41 -11.22 1.86
N ALA A 223 22.73 -10.27 2.75
CA ALA A 223 22.06 -10.14 4.04
C ALA A 223 20.57 -9.81 3.87
N ALA A 224 20.22 -8.88 2.97
CA ALA A 224 18.86 -8.38 2.77
C ALA A 224 17.86 -9.46 2.34
N LYS A 225 18.26 -10.42 1.49
CA LYS A 225 17.38 -11.50 1.00
C LYS A 225 16.84 -12.42 2.09
N ASN A 226 17.57 -12.54 3.21
CA ASN A 226 17.23 -13.43 4.30
C ASN A 226 16.52 -12.71 5.47
N VAL A 227 16.32 -11.39 5.37
CA VAL A 227 15.62 -10.63 6.41
C VAL A 227 14.12 -10.90 6.33
N CYS A 228 13.60 -11.63 7.31
CA CYS A 228 12.18 -11.82 7.53
C CYS A 228 11.83 -11.81 9.00
N PHE A 229 10.66 -11.27 9.34
CA PHE A 229 10.15 -11.20 10.72
C PHE A 229 8.72 -11.73 10.79
N ASP A 230 8.35 -12.25 11.95
CA ASP A 230 6.97 -12.69 12.23
C ASP A 230 6.07 -11.48 12.47
N ILE A 231 4.90 -11.44 11.82
CA ILE A 231 3.97 -10.30 11.90
C ILE A 231 3.19 -10.27 13.22
N ASN A 232 3.16 -11.39 13.95
CA ASN A 232 2.42 -11.53 15.21
C ASN A 232 3.26 -11.13 16.43
N GLN A 233 4.44 -10.56 16.22
CA GLN A 233 5.31 -10.02 17.25
C GLN A 233 6.14 -8.85 16.70
N GLY A 234 6.95 -8.24 17.57
CA GLY A 234 7.95 -7.26 17.15
C GLY A 234 7.35 -5.97 16.58
N THR A 235 8.07 -5.37 15.64
CA THR A 235 7.75 -4.04 15.09
C THR A 235 6.46 -4.05 14.30
N THR A 236 6.24 -5.10 13.50
CA THR A 236 5.07 -5.20 12.62
C THR A 236 3.77 -5.23 13.42
N LEU A 237 3.72 -6.03 14.50
CA LEU A 237 2.55 -6.09 15.37
C LEU A 237 2.27 -4.73 16.04
N TRP A 238 3.32 -4.07 16.54
CA TRP A 238 3.18 -2.79 17.22
C TRP A 238 2.66 -1.71 16.27
N LEU A 239 3.24 -1.62 15.07
CA LEU A 239 2.85 -0.68 14.02
C LEU A 239 1.39 -0.88 13.59
N ALA A 240 0.97 -2.14 13.44
CA ALA A 240 -0.42 -2.47 13.08
C ALA A 240 -1.44 -2.07 14.15
N LYS A 241 -1.07 -2.11 15.44
CA LYS A 241 -1.95 -1.70 16.53
C LYS A 241 -2.02 -0.19 16.71
N ASN A 242 -0.87 0.49 16.66
CA ASN A 242 -0.76 1.88 17.08
C ASN A 242 -0.92 2.90 15.96
N HIS A 243 -0.76 2.49 14.68
CA HIS A 243 -0.88 3.38 13.52
C HIS A 243 0.05 4.61 13.57
N GLN A 244 1.22 4.46 14.19
CA GLN A 244 2.20 5.52 14.40
C GLN A 244 3.56 5.12 13.86
N ILE A 245 4.35 6.11 13.46
CA ILE A 245 5.76 5.90 13.12
C ILE A 245 6.51 5.48 14.40
N LEU A 246 7.26 4.38 14.29
CA LEU A 246 8.03 3.83 15.40
C LEU A 246 9.48 4.30 15.32
N ASN A 247 10.00 4.80 16.44
CA ASN A 247 11.41 5.10 16.63
C ASN A 247 11.85 4.54 18.00
N LYS A 248 13.16 4.62 18.30
CA LYS A 248 13.70 4.11 19.57
C LYS A 248 13.12 4.83 20.80
N GLU A 249 12.92 6.14 20.72
CA GLU A 249 12.37 6.94 21.82
C GLU A 249 10.92 6.54 22.18
N VAL A 250 10.12 6.19 21.17
CA VAL A 250 8.75 5.69 21.35
C VAL A 250 8.78 4.35 22.09
N ILE A 251 9.70 3.44 21.75
CA ILE A 251 9.84 2.16 22.47
C ILE A 251 10.17 2.42 23.94
N ASP A 252 11.18 3.25 24.21
CA ASP A 252 11.63 3.53 25.57
C ASP A 252 10.52 4.20 26.41
N ARG A 253 9.72 5.08 25.79
CA ARG A 253 8.56 5.73 26.41
C ARG A 253 7.44 4.74 26.75
N GLU A 254 7.09 3.84 25.83
CA GLU A 254 6.01 2.85 26.05
C GLU A 254 6.39 1.80 27.11
N VAL A 255 7.67 1.41 27.18
CA VAL A 255 8.19 0.55 28.25
C VAL A 255 8.12 1.27 29.60
N SER A 256 8.57 2.53 29.66
CA SER A 256 8.53 3.34 30.89
C SER A 256 7.10 3.59 31.39
N ALA A 257 6.14 3.70 30.46
CA ALA A 257 4.71 3.83 30.76
C ALA A 257 4.03 2.49 31.13
N ASN A 258 4.78 1.38 31.17
CA ASN A 258 4.29 0.03 31.44
C ASN A 258 3.19 -0.44 30.46
N LYS A 259 3.17 0.13 29.24
CA LYS A 259 2.24 -0.21 28.16
C LYS A 259 2.79 -1.26 27.21
N LEU A 260 4.11 -1.48 27.22
CA LEU A 260 4.79 -2.44 26.37
C LEU A 260 5.60 -3.43 27.21
N ALA A 261 5.44 -4.73 26.95
CA ALA A 261 6.17 -5.75 27.67
C ALA A 261 7.66 -5.73 27.27
N MET A 262 8.56 -5.94 28.24
CA MET A 262 10.01 -5.87 28.01
C MET A 262 10.49 -6.85 26.93
N ARG A 263 9.87 -8.04 26.84
CA ARG A 263 10.18 -9.02 25.79
C ARG A 263 9.82 -8.52 24.39
N GLU A 264 8.71 -7.80 24.24
CA GLU A 264 8.29 -7.22 22.96
C GLU A 264 9.22 -6.07 22.55
N ALA A 265 9.61 -5.22 23.50
CA ALA A 265 10.57 -4.14 23.26
C ALA A 265 11.92 -4.67 22.78
N ILE A 266 12.45 -5.75 23.40
CA ILE A 266 13.69 -6.40 22.96
C ILE A 266 13.58 -6.93 21.53
N ASN A 267 12.46 -7.57 21.19
CA ASN A 267 12.24 -8.06 19.82
C ASN A 267 12.20 -6.89 18.81
N MET A 268 11.46 -5.82 19.12
CA MET A 268 11.42 -4.63 18.26
C MET A 268 12.80 -4.00 18.07
N GLN A 269 13.57 -3.88 19.15
CA GLN A 269 14.89 -3.26 19.09
C GLN A 269 15.86 -4.09 18.25
N ARG A 270 15.81 -5.43 18.36
CA ARG A 270 16.59 -6.33 17.50
C ARG A 270 16.23 -6.17 16.02
N GLU A 271 14.95 -6.06 15.69
CA GLU A 271 14.50 -5.87 14.30
C GLU A 271 14.98 -4.52 13.73
N ILE A 272 14.86 -3.45 14.51
CA ILE A 272 15.34 -2.10 14.14
C ILE A 272 16.86 -2.09 13.96
N GLU A 273 17.61 -2.76 14.83
CA GLU A 273 19.07 -2.89 14.73
C GLU A 273 19.49 -3.72 13.51
N LEU A 274 18.82 -4.83 13.22
CA LEU A 274 19.07 -5.65 12.03
C LEU A 274 18.83 -4.87 10.74
N LEU A 275 17.78 -4.05 10.70
CA LEU A 275 17.48 -3.17 9.57
C LEU A 275 18.37 -1.91 9.54
N GLN A 276 19.14 -1.67 10.61
CA GLN A 276 19.92 -0.45 10.82
C GLN A 276 19.08 0.82 10.61
N SER A 277 17.82 0.76 11.04
CA SER A 277 16.81 1.80 10.86
C SER A 277 16.74 2.72 12.08
N GLN A 278 16.49 3.99 11.84
CA GLN A 278 16.12 4.98 12.85
C GLN A 278 14.60 5.15 12.96
N LEU A 279 13.89 5.03 11.84
CA LEU A 279 12.43 5.12 11.76
C LEU A 279 11.84 3.91 11.05
N CYS A 280 10.72 3.40 11.59
CA CYS A 280 9.86 2.44 10.91
C CYS A 280 8.51 3.10 10.65
N VAL A 281 8.24 3.37 9.38
CA VAL A 281 7.06 4.07 8.90
C VAL A 281 6.02 3.05 8.44
N PRO A 282 4.83 2.99 9.06
CA PRO A 282 3.80 2.06 8.65
C PRO A 282 3.06 2.57 7.41
N VAL A 283 2.79 1.66 6.48
CA VAL A 283 2.01 1.95 5.28
C VAL A 283 0.77 1.08 5.25
N PHE A 284 -0.39 1.74 5.25
CA PHE A 284 -1.70 1.10 5.31
C PHE A 284 -2.38 1.10 3.94
N ALA A 285 -3.00 -0.02 3.59
CA ALA A 285 -3.95 -0.14 2.47
C ALA A 285 -5.26 -0.71 3.02
N HIS A 286 -6.40 -0.11 2.64
CA HIS A 286 -7.73 -0.39 3.23
C HIS A 286 -7.74 -0.53 4.77
N GLY A 287 -7.05 0.37 5.49
CA GLY A 287 -7.00 0.33 6.96
C GLY A 287 -6.20 -0.85 7.54
N SER A 288 -5.40 -1.52 6.71
CA SER A 288 -4.60 -2.66 7.14
C SER A 288 -3.12 -2.48 6.77
N LEU A 289 -2.23 -2.78 7.72
CA LEU A 289 -0.80 -2.63 7.50
C LEU A 289 -0.35 -3.57 6.38
N SER A 290 0.18 -2.98 5.31
CA SER A 290 0.54 -3.69 4.08
C SER A 290 2.04 -3.67 3.82
N CYS A 291 2.71 -2.59 4.22
CA CYS A 291 4.16 -2.54 4.23
C CYS A 291 4.69 -1.67 5.36
N VAL A 292 5.99 -1.80 5.62
CA VAL A 292 6.74 -0.96 6.56
C VAL A 292 7.95 -0.41 5.81
N ILE A 293 8.19 0.89 5.91
CA ILE A 293 9.37 1.55 5.34
C ILE A 293 10.32 1.82 6.49
N ALA A 294 11.48 1.18 6.45
CA ALA A 294 12.55 1.34 7.43
C ALA A 294 13.54 2.38 6.89
N LEU A 295 13.64 3.55 7.51
CA LEU A 295 14.63 4.58 7.16
C LEU A 295 15.77 4.54 8.15
N GLY A 296 17.01 4.54 7.65
CA GLY A 296 18.21 4.71 8.46
C GLY A 296 18.49 6.17 8.81
N ASN A 297 19.67 6.41 9.39
CA ASN A 297 20.09 7.75 9.74
C ASN A 297 20.22 8.67 8.52
N LYS A 298 19.88 9.95 8.69
CA LYS A 298 20.20 10.98 7.70
C LYS A 298 21.72 11.04 7.50
N ILE A 299 22.17 11.19 6.25
CA ILE A 299 23.58 11.29 5.88
C ILE A 299 24.24 12.51 6.57
N THR A 300 23.46 13.57 6.80
CA THR A 300 23.89 14.77 7.52
C THR A 300 24.11 14.55 9.02
N GLY A 301 23.67 13.41 9.59
CA GLY A 301 23.71 13.12 11.01
C GLY A 301 22.66 13.84 11.85
N LYS A 302 21.77 14.63 11.22
CA LYS A 302 20.64 15.29 11.91
C LYS A 302 19.55 14.28 12.28
N ALA A 303 18.80 14.57 13.34
CA ALA A 303 17.59 13.83 13.69
C ALA A 303 16.46 14.10 12.67
N PHE A 304 15.42 13.26 12.70
CA PHE A 304 14.16 13.55 12.03
C PHE A 304 13.32 14.47 12.89
N PHE A 305 12.82 15.54 12.29
CA PHE A 305 11.97 16.55 12.94
C PHE A 305 10.49 16.24 12.66
N ASP A 306 9.59 16.94 13.36
CA ASP A 306 8.15 16.70 13.24
C ASP A 306 7.65 16.93 11.80
N GLU A 307 8.21 17.89 11.08
CA GLU A 307 7.88 18.12 9.66
C GLU A 307 8.27 16.93 8.77
N ASP A 308 9.37 16.24 9.10
CA ASP A 308 9.77 15.02 8.38
C ASP A 308 8.78 13.89 8.67
N ILE A 309 8.35 13.75 9.93
CA ILE A 309 7.38 12.73 10.36
C ILE A 309 6.02 12.95 9.69
N GLU A 310 5.59 14.20 9.56
CA GLU A 310 4.38 14.58 8.83
C GLU A 310 4.49 14.25 7.33
N LEU A 311 5.60 14.63 6.70
CA LEU A 311 5.84 14.32 5.29
C LEU A 311 5.91 12.80 5.05
N LEU A 312 6.59 12.05 5.92
CA LEU A 312 6.65 10.59 5.88
C LEU A 312 5.26 9.97 5.99
N SER A 313 4.43 10.46 6.91
CA SER A 313 3.06 9.98 7.11
C SER A 313 2.19 10.24 5.87
N MET A 314 2.32 11.42 5.26
CA MET A 314 1.63 11.75 4.01
C MET A 314 2.07 10.84 2.86
N LEU A 315 3.38 10.68 2.65
CA LEU A 315 3.94 9.82 1.61
C LEU A 315 3.54 8.35 1.83
N ALA A 316 3.54 7.88 3.08
CA ALA A 316 3.08 6.55 3.43
C ALA A 316 1.62 6.31 3.01
N GLY A 317 0.74 7.30 3.17
CA GLY A 317 -0.64 7.23 2.67
C GLY A 317 -0.70 7.01 1.15
N TYR A 318 0.08 7.79 0.38
CA TYR A 318 0.14 7.63 -1.09
C TYR A 318 0.71 6.28 -1.52
N ILE A 319 1.77 5.82 -0.84
CA ILE A 319 2.37 4.50 -1.10
C ILE A 319 1.35 3.40 -0.79
N GLY A 320 0.57 3.55 0.29
CA GLY A 320 -0.52 2.66 0.64
C GLY A 320 -1.50 2.47 -0.51
N MET A 321 -1.98 3.59 -1.09
CA MET A 321 -2.86 3.56 -2.27
C MET A 321 -2.21 2.91 -3.49
N ALA A 322 -0.93 3.19 -3.75
CA ALA A 322 -0.22 2.61 -4.90
C ALA A 322 0.01 1.10 -4.74
N VAL A 323 0.36 0.66 -3.53
CA VAL A 323 0.50 -0.75 -3.15
C VAL A 323 -0.83 -1.47 -3.33
N GLU A 324 -1.93 -0.85 -2.89
CA GLU A 324 -3.29 -1.36 -3.09
C GLU A 324 -3.62 -1.57 -4.57
N ASN A 325 -3.38 -0.56 -5.40
CA ASN A 325 -3.60 -0.65 -6.85
C ASN A 325 -2.76 -1.76 -7.50
N ALA A 326 -1.51 -1.91 -7.08
CA ALA A 326 -0.64 -2.98 -7.59
C ALA A 326 -1.12 -4.37 -7.17
N PHE A 327 -1.62 -4.54 -5.94
CA PHE A 327 -2.20 -5.79 -5.46
C PHE A 327 -3.52 -6.13 -6.16
N LEU A 328 -4.44 -5.17 -6.28
CA LEU A 328 -5.73 -5.35 -6.97
C LEU A 328 -5.53 -5.72 -8.44
N TYR A 329 -4.62 -5.02 -9.14
CA TYR A 329 -4.31 -5.34 -10.53
C TYR A 329 -3.74 -6.75 -10.67
N ARG A 330 -2.81 -7.13 -9.79
CA ARG A 330 -2.26 -8.49 -9.76
C ARG A 330 -3.35 -9.54 -9.49
N GLU A 331 -4.27 -9.27 -8.58
CA GLU A 331 -5.37 -10.19 -8.28
C GLU A 331 -6.29 -10.37 -9.48
N VAL A 332 -6.69 -9.29 -10.15
CA VAL A 332 -7.51 -9.35 -11.37
C VAL A 332 -6.79 -10.15 -12.46
N ASN A 333 -5.49 -9.90 -12.67
CA ASN A 333 -4.72 -10.60 -13.70
C ASN A 333 -4.51 -12.09 -13.36
N LEU A 334 -4.26 -12.42 -12.09
CA LEU A 334 -4.18 -13.81 -11.62
C LEU A 334 -5.53 -14.53 -11.73
N ARG A 335 -6.65 -13.86 -11.44
CA ARG A 335 -8.01 -14.40 -11.64
C ARG A 335 -8.25 -14.69 -13.12
N LYS A 336 -7.85 -13.78 -14.02
CA LYS A 336 -7.95 -13.97 -15.47
C LYS A 336 -7.15 -15.18 -15.95
N ILE A 337 -5.86 -15.25 -15.60
CA ILE A 337 -4.97 -16.37 -15.95
C ILE A 337 -5.50 -17.69 -15.37
N ARG A 338 -6.04 -17.70 -14.14
CA ARG A 338 -6.61 -18.91 -13.53
C ARG A 338 -7.85 -19.37 -14.27
N ASN A 339 -8.76 -18.48 -14.64
CA ASN A 339 -9.95 -18.82 -15.40
C ASN A 339 -9.58 -19.36 -16.79
N GLU A 340 -8.65 -18.71 -17.48
CA GLU A 340 -8.11 -19.19 -18.77
C GLU A 340 -7.50 -20.59 -18.61
N ASN A 341 -6.66 -20.81 -17.59
CA ASN A 341 -6.06 -22.13 -17.33
C ASN A 341 -7.09 -23.21 -17.01
N ILE A 342 -8.19 -22.89 -16.32
CA ILE A 342 -9.27 -23.85 -16.07
C ILE A 342 -9.95 -24.19 -17.40
N LEU A 343 -10.33 -23.20 -18.20
CA LEU A 343 -10.96 -23.41 -19.51
C LEU A 343 -10.07 -24.20 -20.47
N GLU A 344 -8.76 -23.95 -20.46
CA GLU A 344 -7.76 -24.64 -21.28
C GLU A 344 -7.54 -26.11 -20.90
N ASN A 345 -7.74 -26.46 -19.62
CA ASN A 345 -7.44 -27.81 -19.09
C ASN A 345 -8.67 -28.65 -18.73
N ILE A 346 -9.89 -28.11 -18.84
CA ILE A 346 -11.11 -28.92 -18.71
C ILE A 346 -11.12 -29.98 -19.84
N PRO A 347 -11.34 -31.28 -19.53
CA PRO A 347 -11.38 -32.37 -20.52
C PRO A 347 -12.69 -32.37 -21.35
N CYS A 348 -13.31 -31.20 -21.51
CA CYS A 348 -14.54 -30.98 -22.25
C CYS A 348 -14.29 -29.85 -23.27
N GLY A 349 -14.85 -29.97 -24.46
CA GLY A 349 -14.88 -28.88 -25.41
C GLY A 349 -15.82 -27.78 -24.94
N VAL A 350 -15.32 -26.55 -24.89
CA VAL A 350 -16.09 -25.35 -24.51
C VAL A 350 -16.07 -24.36 -25.65
N ILE A 351 -17.25 -23.95 -26.09
CA ILE A 351 -17.43 -22.96 -27.16
C ILE A 351 -18.47 -21.93 -26.71
N ALA A 352 -18.19 -20.65 -26.89
CA ALA A 352 -19.17 -19.60 -26.62
C ALA A 352 -19.35 -18.69 -27.85
N ILE A 353 -20.57 -18.17 -27.99
CA ILE A 353 -20.96 -17.26 -29.06
C ILE A 353 -21.61 -15.99 -28.49
N ASN A 354 -21.47 -14.88 -29.21
CA ASN A 354 -22.21 -13.66 -28.94
C ASN A 354 -23.63 -13.70 -29.56
N ASN A 355 -24.41 -12.63 -29.36
CA ASN A 355 -25.78 -12.49 -29.89
C ASN A 355 -25.85 -12.57 -31.43
N ASN A 356 -24.75 -12.26 -32.12
CA ASN A 356 -24.65 -12.32 -33.58
C ASN A 356 -24.20 -13.71 -34.09
N GLY A 357 -24.08 -14.71 -33.23
CA GLY A 357 -23.67 -16.06 -33.60
C GLY A 357 -22.19 -16.20 -33.95
N LYS A 358 -21.35 -15.22 -33.59
CA LYS A 358 -19.89 -15.29 -33.77
C LYS A 358 -19.21 -15.90 -32.56
N ILE A 359 -18.20 -16.73 -32.80
CA ILE A 359 -17.45 -17.43 -31.75
C ILE A 359 -16.53 -16.44 -31.04
N ASN A 360 -16.65 -16.32 -29.72
CA ASN A 360 -15.74 -15.54 -28.88
C ASN A 360 -14.81 -16.41 -28.01
N THR A 361 -15.22 -17.64 -27.69
CA THR A 361 -14.44 -18.58 -26.87
C THR A 361 -14.38 -19.95 -27.55
N PHE A 362 -13.19 -20.55 -27.60
CA PHE A 362 -12.96 -21.89 -28.14
C PHE A 362 -11.73 -22.52 -27.46
N ASN A 363 -11.94 -23.47 -26.53
CA ASN A 363 -10.84 -24.02 -25.73
C ASN A 363 -10.03 -25.11 -26.46
N LYS A 364 -8.83 -25.43 -25.95
CA LYS A 364 -7.95 -26.47 -26.50
C LYS A 364 -8.58 -27.85 -26.58
N SER A 365 -9.46 -28.21 -25.65
CA SER A 365 -10.20 -29.48 -25.71
C SER A 365 -11.18 -29.51 -26.89
N ALA A 366 -11.88 -28.41 -27.19
CA ALA A 366 -12.71 -28.29 -28.38
C ALA A 366 -11.87 -28.38 -29.66
N ALA A 367 -10.70 -27.72 -29.69
CA ALA A 367 -9.77 -27.81 -30.81
C ALA A 367 -9.31 -29.24 -31.09
N LYS A 368 -8.96 -29.99 -30.04
CA LYS A 368 -8.55 -31.41 -30.15
C LYS A 368 -9.71 -32.32 -30.57
N MET A 369 -10.89 -32.16 -29.97
CA MET A 369 -12.06 -32.99 -30.24
C MET A 369 -12.61 -32.76 -31.66
N LEU A 370 -12.66 -31.51 -32.11
CA LEU A 370 -13.17 -31.13 -33.43
C LEU A 370 -12.10 -31.14 -34.52
N LYS A 371 -10.81 -31.20 -34.14
CA LYS A 371 -9.65 -31.09 -35.04
C LYS A 371 -9.63 -29.78 -35.84
N ILE A 372 -9.98 -28.68 -35.17
CA ILE A 372 -10.03 -27.34 -35.76
C ILE A 372 -9.10 -26.43 -34.94
N SER A 373 -8.30 -25.61 -35.63
CA SER A 373 -7.44 -24.64 -34.96
C SER A 373 -8.28 -23.48 -34.39
N PRO A 374 -8.04 -23.02 -33.15
CA PRO A 374 -8.73 -21.85 -32.59
C PRO A 374 -8.61 -20.60 -33.48
N ASP A 375 -7.43 -20.37 -34.06
CA ASP A 375 -7.15 -19.20 -34.91
C ASP A 375 -8.03 -19.16 -36.18
N ASP A 376 -8.51 -20.31 -36.62
CA ASP A 376 -9.36 -20.42 -37.81
C ASP A 376 -10.83 -20.11 -37.53
N VAL A 377 -11.27 -20.08 -36.26
CA VAL A 377 -12.69 -20.01 -35.88
C VAL A 377 -13.05 -18.85 -34.95
N ILE A 378 -12.11 -18.35 -34.15
CA ILE A 378 -12.35 -17.18 -33.29
C ILE A 378 -12.75 -15.97 -34.15
N GLY A 379 -13.85 -15.31 -33.78
CA GLY A 379 -14.41 -14.15 -34.48
C GLY A 379 -15.24 -14.49 -35.73
N LYS A 380 -15.26 -15.75 -36.18
CA LYS A 380 -16.09 -16.22 -37.31
C LYS A 380 -17.46 -16.72 -36.85
N ASP A 381 -18.36 -16.93 -37.82
CA ASP A 381 -19.69 -17.49 -37.59
C ASP A 381 -19.58 -18.94 -37.07
N VAL A 382 -20.39 -19.28 -36.07
CA VAL A 382 -20.41 -20.59 -35.43
C VAL A 382 -20.59 -21.76 -36.40
N LYS A 383 -21.18 -21.55 -37.58
CA LYS A 383 -21.33 -22.59 -38.61
C LYS A 383 -20.00 -23.20 -39.09
N HIS A 384 -18.88 -22.51 -38.89
CA HIS A 384 -17.55 -23.01 -39.27
C HIS A 384 -17.07 -24.22 -38.43
N ILE A 385 -17.66 -24.48 -37.26
CA ILE A 385 -17.30 -25.64 -36.42
C ILE A 385 -18.11 -26.90 -36.79
N GLY A 386 -19.01 -26.80 -37.77
CA GLY A 386 -19.93 -27.86 -38.19
C GLY A 386 -21.37 -27.63 -37.75
N SER A 387 -22.31 -28.14 -38.54
CA SER A 387 -23.75 -27.92 -38.37
C SER A 387 -24.33 -28.51 -37.08
N LEU A 388 -23.72 -29.57 -36.55
CA LEU A 388 -24.19 -30.27 -35.35
C LEU A 388 -24.17 -29.34 -34.11
N PHE A 389 -22.99 -28.85 -33.72
CA PHE A 389 -22.84 -27.97 -32.56
C PHE A 389 -23.41 -26.59 -32.82
N ALA A 390 -23.28 -26.08 -34.06
CA ALA A 390 -23.85 -24.79 -34.47
C ALA A 390 -25.39 -24.75 -34.30
N ASN A 391 -26.10 -25.81 -34.70
CA ASN A 391 -27.55 -25.85 -34.55
C ASN A 391 -27.99 -25.87 -33.09
N ILE A 392 -27.27 -26.60 -32.23
CA ILE A 392 -27.60 -26.71 -30.81
C ILE A 392 -27.43 -25.35 -30.12
N ILE A 393 -26.26 -24.70 -30.28
CA ILE A 393 -25.99 -23.42 -29.61
C ILE A 393 -26.83 -22.26 -30.16
N LEU A 394 -27.11 -22.24 -31.48
CA LEU A 394 -28.01 -21.25 -32.08
C LEU A 394 -29.46 -21.45 -31.62
N ARG A 395 -29.89 -22.71 -31.42
CA ARG A 395 -31.20 -23.01 -30.86
C ARG A 395 -31.32 -22.52 -29.41
N THR A 396 -30.29 -22.71 -28.58
CA THR A 396 -30.23 -22.18 -27.21
C THR A 396 -30.41 -20.66 -27.19
N LEU A 397 -29.74 -19.96 -28.11
CA LEU A 397 -29.85 -18.51 -28.24
C LEU A 397 -31.25 -18.07 -28.71
N LYS A 398 -31.84 -18.79 -29.69
CA LYS A 398 -33.18 -18.50 -30.24
C LYS A 398 -34.30 -18.79 -29.25
N ASP A 399 -34.26 -19.96 -28.62
CA ASP A 399 -35.30 -20.47 -27.72
C ASP A 399 -35.18 -19.84 -26.31
N LYS A 400 -34.05 -19.17 -26.03
CA LYS A 400 -33.69 -18.57 -24.73
C LYS A 400 -33.84 -19.56 -23.57
N LYS A 401 -33.46 -20.82 -23.81
CA LYS A 401 -33.58 -21.92 -22.85
C LYS A 401 -32.26 -22.66 -22.74
N THR A 402 -31.92 -23.08 -21.53
CA THR A 402 -30.80 -23.97 -21.23
C THR A 402 -31.20 -25.41 -21.55
N TYR A 403 -30.30 -26.17 -22.16
CA TYR A 403 -30.48 -27.60 -22.43
C TYR A 403 -29.36 -28.37 -21.76
N GLU A 404 -29.69 -29.24 -20.80
CA GLU A 404 -28.71 -30.04 -20.08
C GLU A 404 -28.60 -31.46 -20.65
N ALA A 405 -27.38 -31.96 -20.75
CA ALA A 405 -27.03 -33.38 -20.90
C ALA A 405 -27.78 -34.15 -22.01
N THR A 406 -27.76 -33.61 -23.24
CA THR A 406 -28.20 -34.35 -24.42
C THR A 406 -27.03 -35.14 -25.02
N GLU A 407 -27.21 -36.45 -25.16
CA GLU A 407 -26.25 -37.28 -25.90
C GLU A 407 -26.45 -37.07 -27.40
N ILE A 408 -25.37 -36.78 -28.12
CA ILE A 408 -25.38 -36.64 -29.57
C ILE A 408 -24.27 -37.51 -30.18
N GLU A 409 -24.57 -38.15 -31.30
CA GLU A 409 -23.58 -38.88 -32.08
C GLU A 409 -23.10 -37.99 -33.24
N HIS A 410 -21.79 -37.81 -33.33
CA HIS A 410 -21.23 -37.02 -34.43
C HIS A 410 -21.34 -37.81 -35.75
N PRO A 411 -21.95 -37.24 -36.81
CA PRO A 411 -22.33 -38.00 -38.01
C PRO A 411 -21.13 -38.58 -38.78
N ILE A 412 -19.97 -37.90 -38.76
CA ILE A 412 -18.77 -38.33 -39.47
C ILE A 412 -17.86 -39.22 -38.60
N THR A 413 -17.51 -38.78 -37.39
CA THR A 413 -16.58 -39.51 -36.50
C THR A 413 -17.22 -40.65 -35.72
N ARG A 414 -18.57 -40.70 -35.63
CA ARG A 414 -19.35 -41.60 -34.76
C ARG A 414 -18.99 -41.50 -33.27
N SER A 415 -18.29 -40.45 -32.86
CA SER A 415 -18.03 -40.16 -31.45
C SER A 415 -19.33 -39.73 -30.77
N VAL A 416 -19.55 -40.22 -29.56
CA VAL A 416 -20.71 -39.85 -28.74
C VAL A 416 -20.30 -38.71 -27.82
N TYR A 417 -21.00 -37.58 -27.89
CA TYR A 417 -20.76 -36.42 -27.04
C TYR A 417 -21.94 -36.21 -26.10
N ALA A 418 -21.67 -35.99 -24.82
CA ALA A 418 -22.65 -35.42 -23.89
C ALA A 418 -22.58 -33.89 -24.00
N VAL A 419 -23.70 -33.23 -24.30
CA VAL A 419 -23.75 -31.79 -24.58
C VAL A 419 -24.68 -31.08 -23.62
N SER A 420 -24.19 -29.98 -23.07
CA SER A 420 -24.95 -29.02 -22.27
C SER A 420 -24.80 -27.63 -22.86
N THR A 421 -25.89 -26.87 -22.88
CA THR A 421 -25.89 -25.46 -23.31
C THR A 421 -26.61 -24.59 -22.32
N SER A 422 -26.08 -23.39 -22.10
CA SER A 422 -26.74 -22.36 -21.31
C SER A 422 -26.64 -21.00 -21.99
N LEU A 423 -27.51 -20.09 -21.60
CA LEU A 423 -27.34 -18.68 -21.95
C LEU A 423 -26.14 -18.11 -21.20
N LEU A 424 -25.44 -17.18 -21.85
CA LEU A 424 -24.33 -16.45 -21.29
C LEU A 424 -24.67 -14.95 -21.37
N ASP A 425 -24.82 -14.30 -20.23
CA ASP A 425 -24.98 -12.85 -20.16
C ASP A 425 -23.61 -12.21 -19.89
N SER A 426 -23.11 -11.44 -20.86
CA SER A 426 -21.85 -10.72 -20.76
C SER A 426 -22.11 -9.25 -21.09
N GLU A 427 -22.00 -8.37 -20.11
CA GLU A 427 -22.14 -6.91 -20.25
C GLU A 427 -23.45 -6.46 -20.93
N GLY A 428 -24.56 -7.19 -20.73
CA GLY A 428 -25.86 -6.87 -21.31
C GLY A 428 -26.08 -7.39 -22.73
N GLU A 429 -25.11 -8.12 -23.30
CA GLU A 429 -25.29 -8.90 -24.53
C GLU A 429 -25.58 -10.37 -24.21
N LEU A 430 -26.77 -10.83 -24.59
CA LEU A 430 -27.18 -12.23 -24.50
C LEU A 430 -26.46 -13.08 -25.55
N GLY A 431 -25.56 -13.94 -25.09
CA GLY A 431 -24.90 -14.98 -25.87
C GLY A 431 -25.31 -16.38 -25.41
N ALA A 432 -24.60 -17.38 -25.92
CA ALA A 432 -24.79 -18.78 -25.53
C ALA A 432 -23.45 -19.50 -25.40
N ILE A 433 -23.38 -20.47 -24.49
CA ILE A 433 -22.23 -21.34 -24.28
C ILE A 433 -22.66 -22.80 -24.45
N ILE A 434 -21.79 -23.59 -25.08
CA ILE A 434 -21.92 -25.04 -25.22
C ILE A 434 -20.71 -25.71 -24.60
N ILE A 435 -20.97 -26.75 -23.81
CA ILE A 435 -19.98 -27.63 -23.21
C ILE A 435 -20.27 -29.04 -23.73
N PHE A 436 -19.26 -29.72 -24.26
CA PHE A 436 -19.39 -31.07 -24.75
C PHE A 436 -18.25 -31.98 -24.30
N SER A 437 -18.58 -33.20 -23.89
CA SER A 437 -17.62 -34.19 -23.39
C SER A 437 -17.67 -35.45 -24.25
N ASP A 438 -16.52 -35.99 -24.65
CA ASP A 438 -16.45 -37.25 -25.37
C ASP A 438 -16.76 -38.42 -24.43
N MET A 439 -17.84 -39.13 -24.71
CA MET A 439 -18.33 -40.28 -23.94
C MET A 439 -17.90 -41.62 -24.53
N SER A 440 -17.10 -41.62 -25.60
CA SER A 440 -16.75 -42.85 -26.33
C SER A 440 -16.09 -43.90 -25.45
N GLU A 441 -15.18 -43.50 -24.56
CA GLU A 441 -14.49 -44.42 -23.65
C GLU A 441 -15.43 -44.97 -22.57
N ILE A 442 -16.26 -44.09 -21.98
CA ILE A 442 -17.26 -44.47 -20.98
C ILE A 442 -18.29 -45.44 -21.60
N LYS A 443 -18.78 -45.18 -22.82
CA LYS A 443 -19.71 -46.07 -23.53
C LYS A 443 -19.07 -47.41 -23.88
N LYS A 444 -17.78 -47.44 -24.25
CA LYS A 444 -17.04 -48.69 -24.47
C LYS A 444 -16.95 -49.51 -23.19
N LEU A 445 -16.61 -48.87 -22.07
CA LEU A 445 -16.55 -49.55 -20.77
C LEU A 445 -17.93 -50.06 -20.32
N GLN A 446 -18.98 -49.26 -20.45
CA GLN A 446 -20.36 -49.69 -20.16
C GLN A 446 -20.79 -50.88 -21.04
N SER A 447 -20.44 -50.86 -22.33
CA SER A 447 -20.71 -51.99 -23.24
C SER A 447 -19.97 -53.26 -22.82
N SER A 448 -18.71 -53.13 -22.40
CA SER A 448 -17.93 -54.26 -21.88
C SER A 448 -18.50 -54.80 -20.57
N LEU A 449 -18.89 -53.93 -19.64
CA LEU A 449 -19.50 -54.33 -18.36
C LEU A 449 -20.82 -55.08 -18.59
N SER A 450 -21.68 -54.57 -19.46
CA SER A 450 -22.94 -55.24 -19.81
C SER A 450 -22.72 -56.62 -20.45
N LYS A 451 -21.60 -56.83 -21.17
CA LYS A 451 -21.23 -58.15 -21.68
C LYS A 451 -20.80 -59.09 -20.57
N VAL A 452 -20.05 -58.61 -19.57
CA VAL A 452 -19.63 -59.40 -18.40
C VAL A 452 -20.85 -59.81 -17.58
N GLU A 453 -21.77 -58.90 -17.27
CA GLU A 453 -23.01 -59.21 -16.56
C GLU A 453 -23.85 -60.28 -17.30
N LYS A 454 -23.90 -60.20 -18.64
CA LYS A 454 -24.57 -61.21 -19.47
C LYS A 454 -23.86 -62.58 -19.47
N LEU A 455 -22.56 -62.61 -19.26
CA LEU A 455 -21.80 -63.86 -19.12
C LEU A 455 -21.98 -64.45 -17.71
N GLU A 456 -21.95 -63.63 -16.67
CA GLU A 456 -22.21 -64.07 -15.28
C GLU A 456 -23.60 -64.67 -15.13
N THR A 457 -24.62 -64.01 -15.68
CA THR A 457 -26.00 -64.54 -15.71
C THR A 457 -26.08 -65.88 -16.45
N LYS A 458 -25.42 -66.03 -17.60
CA LYS A 458 -25.33 -67.31 -18.32
C LYS A 458 -24.58 -68.40 -17.55
N ILE A 459 -23.50 -68.06 -16.84
CA ILE A 459 -22.76 -69.02 -16.00
C ILE A 459 -23.67 -69.52 -14.87
N LYS A 460 -24.39 -68.61 -14.20
CA LYS A 460 -25.33 -68.95 -13.13
C LYS A 460 -26.48 -69.85 -13.62
N ASP A 461 -26.99 -69.59 -14.82
CA ASP A 461 -28.01 -70.44 -15.47
C ASP A 461 -27.47 -71.83 -15.87
N LEU A 462 -26.19 -71.92 -16.24
CA LEU A 462 -25.55 -73.21 -16.53
C LEU A 462 -25.28 -74.00 -15.26
N GLU A 463 -24.77 -73.36 -14.20
CA GLU A 463 -24.54 -73.98 -12.89
C GLU A 463 -25.83 -74.55 -12.30
N THR A 464 -26.94 -73.80 -12.38
CA THR A 464 -28.25 -74.29 -11.93
C THR A 464 -28.76 -75.47 -12.77
N ARG A 465 -28.50 -75.49 -14.09
CA ARG A 465 -28.85 -76.62 -14.95
C ARG A 465 -27.99 -77.86 -14.70
N THR A 466 -26.67 -77.71 -14.51
CA THR A 466 -25.78 -78.82 -14.16
C THR A 466 -26.09 -79.36 -12.77
N PHE A 467 -26.37 -78.49 -11.80
CA PHE A 467 -26.78 -78.92 -10.47
C PHE A 467 -28.12 -79.68 -10.49
N SER A 468 -29.08 -79.26 -11.32
CA SER A 468 -30.30 -80.03 -11.56
C SER A 468 -30.08 -81.34 -12.31
N SER A 469 -29.16 -81.41 -13.28
CA SER A 469 -28.87 -82.67 -13.98
C SER A 469 -28.14 -83.67 -13.08
N ASP A 470 -27.20 -83.20 -12.25
CA ASP A 470 -26.46 -84.04 -11.31
C ASP A 470 -27.38 -84.58 -10.21
N ILE A 471 -28.30 -83.77 -9.67
CA ILE A 471 -29.33 -84.24 -8.74
C ILE A 471 -30.26 -85.26 -9.43
N SER A 472 -30.67 -85.02 -10.68
CA SER A 472 -31.51 -85.97 -11.41
C SER A 472 -30.78 -87.29 -11.70
N HIS A 473 -29.46 -87.25 -11.94
CA HIS A 473 -28.63 -88.43 -12.19
C HIS A 473 -28.33 -89.21 -10.90
N VAL A 474 -28.17 -88.53 -9.76
CA VAL A 474 -28.01 -89.16 -8.44
C VAL A 474 -29.31 -89.81 -7.97
N LEU A 475 -30.44 -89.08 -8.05
CA LEU A 475 -31.75 -89.62 -7.67
C LEU A 475 -32.19 -90.81 -8.54
N SER A 476 -31.90 -90.78 -9.84
CA SER A 476 -32.17 -91.93 -10.72
C SER A 476 -31.24 -93.12 -10.46
N SER A 477 -30.02 -92.89 -9.94
CA SER A 477 -29.12 -93.98 -9.53
C SER A 477 -29.51 -94.63 -8.20
N GLU A 478 -30.03 -93.87 -7.22
CA GLU A 478 -30.47 -94.38 -5.92
C GLU A 478 -31.81 -95.14 -5.99
N LEU A 479 -32.69 -94.79 -6.92
CA LEU A 479 -33.98 -95.46 -7.14
C LEU A 479 -33.87 -96.85 -7.81
N VAL A 480 -32.69 -97.22 -8.32
CA VAL A 480 -32.45 -98.55 -8.96
C VAL A 480 -31.92 -99.59 -7.95
N THR A 481 -31.53 -99.18 -6.74
CA THR A 481 -30.97 -100.07 -5.70
C THR A 481 -31.88 -100.19 -4.48
N GLN A 482 -33.06 -100.78 -4.62
CA GLN A 482 -33.75 -101.44 -3.51
C GLN A 482 -34.34 -102.78 -3.99
N PRO A 483 -33.75 -103.92 -3.59
CA PRO A 483 -34.42 -105.21 -3.69
C PRO A 483 -35.36 -105.43 -2.50
N ALA A 484 -36.45 -106.13 -2.79
CA ALA A 484 -37.57 -106.48 -1.92
C ALA A 484 -37.23 -107.32 -0.68
#